data_AF-A0A9E2L320-F1
#
_entry.id   AF-A0A9E2L320-F1
#
_cell.length_a   1.000
_cell.length_b   1.000
_cell.length_c   1.000
_cell.angle_alpha   90.00
_cell.angle_beta   90.00
_cell.angle_gamma   90.00
#
_symmetry.space_group_name_H-M   'P 1'
#
loop_
_entity.id
_entity.type
_entity.pdbx_description
1 polymer ?
#
loop_
_entity_poly.entity_id
_entity_poly.type
_entity_poly.pdbx_seq_one_letter_code
_entity_poly.pdbx_strand_id
1 'polypeptide(L)' 'MRKEKEQEQEELWLQKEVIEFLRCTSSTFFTAKRYEKLRSKAIKDGSRRKYKKSDVFAFVEYLQKSV' A
#
# COMPACT_ATOMS: atom_id res chain seq x y z
N MET A 1 -12.57 -8.01 -31.86
CA MET A 1 -11.58 -8.48 -30.88
C MET A 1 -12.03 -8.06 -29.50
N ARG A 2 -12.34 -9.01 -28.62
CA ARG A 2 -12.80 -8.76 -27.25
C ARG A 2 -11.64 -8.17 -26.46
N LYS A 3 -11.75 -6.92 -26.02
CA LYS A 3 -10.91 -6.38 -24.96
C LYS A 3 -11.47 -6.92 -23.65
N GLU A 4 -11.02 -8.11 -23.27
CA GLU A 4 -11.17 -8.61 -21.90
C GLU A 4 -10.37 -7.65 -21.01
N LYS A 5 -11.02 -6.59 -20.54
CA LYS A 5 -10.66 -5.96 -19.28
C LYS A 5 -11.03 -7.00 -18.23
N GLU A 6 -10.15 -7.96 -18.00
CA GLU A 6 -10.06 -8.61 -16.71
C GLU A 6 -9.90 -7.45 -15.72
N GLN A 7 -10.98 -7.13 -15.02
CA GLN A 7 -10.85 -6.51 -13.72
C GLN A 7 -10.13 -7.54 -12.87
N GLU A 8 -8.79 -7.59 -12.96
CA GLU A 8 -7.97 -8.14 -11.89
C GLU A 8 -8.56 -7.56 -10.62
N GLN A 9 -9.21 -8.41 -9.83
CA GLN A 9 -9.75 -8.00 -8.55
C GLN A 9 -8.59 -7.41 -7.79
N GLU A 10 -8.60 -6.09 -7.65
CA GLU A 10 -7.45 -5.41 -7.11
C GLU A 10 -7.25 -5.86 -5.67
N GLU A 11 -6.18 -6.63 -5.45
CA GLU A 11 -5.93 -7.28 -4.16
C GLU A 11 -5.72 -6.22 -3.08
N LEU A 12 -6.48 -6.34 -2.00
CA LEU A 12 -6.42 -5.43 -0.86
C LEU A 12 -5.66 -6.07 0.29
N TRP A 13 -4.62 -5.40 0.76
CA TRP A 13 -3.86 -5.78 1.94
C TRP A 13 -4.29 -4.96 3.15
N LEU A 14 -4.44 -5.63 4.28
CA LEU A 14 -4.59 -5.00 5.58
C LEU A 14 -3.31 -4.23 5.93
N GLN A 15 -3.47 -3.17 6.71
CA GLN A 15 -2.33 -2.37 7.16
C GLN A 15 -1.22 -3.20 7.83
N LYS A 16 -1.59 -4.26 8.57
CA LYS A 16 -0.61 -5.17 9.18
C LYS A 16 0.26 -5.87 8.12
N GLU A 17 -0.35 -6.31 7.02
CA GLU A 17 0.32 -7.01 5.92
C GLU A 17 1.24 -6.05 5.16
N VAL A 18 0.80 -4.80 4.99
CA VAL A 18 1.64 -3.73 4.42
C VAL A 18 2.85 -3.43 5.29
N ILE A 19 2.69 -3.29 6.60
CA ILE A 19 3.79 -3.03 7.54
C ILE A 19 4.81 -4.17 7.51
N GLU A 20 4.32 -5.41 7.52
CA GLU A 20 5.14 -6.63 7.42
C GLU A 20 5.90 -6.70 6.09
N PHE A 21 5.21 -6.45 4.98
CA PHE A 21 5.80 -6.43 3.64
C PHE A 21 6.89 -5.36 3.51
N LEU A 22 6.66 -4.17 4.05
CA LEU A 22 7.64 -3.08 4.06
C LEU A 22 8.79 -3.30 5.06
N ARG A 23 8.74 -4.38 5.85
CA ARG A 23 9.73 -4.75 6.87
C ARG A 23 10.08 -3.59 7.80
N CYS A 24 9.06 -2.85 8.23
CA CYS A 24 9.22 -1.73 9.15
C CYS A 24 8.45 -1.96 10.45
N THR A 25 8.83 -1.27 11.51
CA THR A 25 8.05 -1.29 12.75
C THR A 25 6.77 -0.48 12.57
N SER A 26 5.71 -0.85 13.30
CA SER A 26 4.46 -0.09 13.30
C SER A 26 4.68 1.38 13.67
N SER A 27 5.52 1.67 14.66
CA SER A 27 5.83 3.04 15.07
C SER A 27 6.43 3.85 13.91
N THR A 28 7.44 3.30 13.23
CA THR A 28 8.06 3.92 12.06
C THR A 28 7.06 4.11 10.92
N PHE A 29 6.17 3.14 10.67
CA PHE A 29 5.12 3.28 9.66
C PHE A 29 4.18 4.45 9.94
N PHE A 30 3.85 4.74 11.21
CA PHE A 30 2.92 5.84 11.55
C PHE A 30 3.59 7.21 11.64
N THR A 31 4.83 7.29 12.11
CA THR A 31 5.49 8.57 12.40
C THR A 31 6.36 9.07 11.26
N ALA A 32 7.00 8.17 10.50
CA ALA A 32 7.94 8.62 9.48
C ALA A 32 7.22 9.25 8.30
N LYS A 33 7.69 10.45 7.91
CA LYS A 33 7.13 11.25 6.80
C LYS A 33 7.17 10.51 5.46
N ARG A 34 8.18 9.66 5.24
CA ARG A 34 8.31 8.88 3.99
C ARG A 34 7.10 8.00 3.70
N TYR A 35 6.41 7.50 4.73
CA TYR A 35 5.20 6.65 4.54
C TYR A 35 3.91 7.45 4.44
N GLU A 36 3.93 8.77 4.63
CA GLU A 36 2.73 9.62 4.56
C GLU A 36 2.00 9.47 3.23
N LYS A 37 2.76 9.42 2.12
CA LYS A 37 2.26 9.20 0.76
C LYS A 37 1.52 7.87 0.59
N LEU A 38 1.94 6.82 1.30
CA LEU A 38 1.23 5.54 1.28
C LEU A 38 0.03 5.58 2.23
N ARG A 39 0.19 6.12 3.44
CA ARG A 39 -0.89 6.26 4.44
C ARG A 39 -2.08 7.07 3.92
N SER A 40 -1.85 8.06 3.05
CA SER A 40 -2.90 8.86 2.42
C SER A 40 -3.74 8.06 1.41
N LYS A 41 -3.23 6.93 0.91
CA LYS A 41 -3.95 6.02 0.00
C LYS A 41 -4.74 4.93 0.73
N ALA A 42 -4.75 4.94 2.06
CA ALA A 42 -5.48 3.96 2.86
C ALA A 42 -6.99 4.01 2.57
N ILE A 43 -7.57 2.87 2.26
CA ILE A 43 -9.01 2.66 2.17
C ILE A 43 -9.51 2.32 3.57
N LYS A 44 -10.48 3.08 4.07
CA LYS A 44 -11.12 2.81 5.37
C LYS A 44 -12.15 1.70 5.21
N ASP A 45 -11.99 0.62 5.96
CA ASP A 45 -12.90 -0.52 6.02
C ASP A 45 -13.29 -0.75 7.49
N GLY A 46 -14.33 -0.04 7.93
CA GLY A 46 -14.72 0.05 9.33
C GLY A 46 -13.62 0.66 10.21
N SER A 47 -13.13 -0.11 11.18
CA SER A 47 -12.00 0.26 12.05
C SER A 47 -10.63 -0.09 11.45
N ARG A 48 -10.59 -0.82 10.33
CA ARG A 48 -9.36 -1.28 9.69
C ARG A 48 -9.00 -0.37 8.52
N ARG A 49 -7.71 -0.35 8.18
CA ARG A 49 -7.19 0.27 6.97
C ARG A 49 -6.69 -0.81 6.03
N LYS A 50 -7.09 -0.69 4.78
CA LYS A 50 -6.65 -1.54 3.66
C LYS A 50 -5.91 -0.69 2.64
N TYR A 51 -5.04 -1.33 1.86
CA TYR A 51 -4.26 -0.70 0.81
C TYR A 51 -4.35 -1.58 -0.42
N LYS A 52 -4.42 -0.96 -1.59
CA LYS A 52 -4.26 -1.70 -2.84
C LYS A 52 -2.82 -2.18 -2.94
N LYS A 53 -2.64 -3.45 -3.29
CA LYS A 53 -1.31 -4.05 -3.48
C LYS A 53 -0.49 -3.27 -4.53
N SER A 54 -1.12 -2.81 -5.59
CA SER A 54 -0.52 -1.94 -6.62
C SER A 54 0.05 -0.64 -6.04
N ASP A 55 -0.68 0.02 -5.14
CA ASP A 55 -0.24 1.25 -4.48
C ASP A 55 0.96 1.02 -3.56
N VAL A 56 1.00 -0.14 -2.89
CA VAL A 56 2.13 -0.54 -2.04
C VAL A 56 3.37 -0.80 -2.89
N PHE A 57 3.26 -1.52 -4.01
CA PHE A 57 4.39 -1.74 -4.92
C PHE A 57 4.90 -0.45 -5.56
N ALA A 58 3.99 0.39 -6.08
CA ALA A 58 4.36 1.69 -6.62
C ALA A 58 5.06 2.58 -5.59
N PHE A 59 4.70 2.44 -4.31
CA PHE A 59 5.38 3.12 -3.21
C PHE A 59 6.78 2.56 -2.94
N VAL A 60 6.98 1.23 -3.02
CA VAL A 60 8.32 0.63 -2.91
C VAL A 60 9.23 1.10 -4.03
N GLU A 61 8.75 1.12 -5.28
CA GLU A 61 9.51 1.66 -6.41
C GLU A 61 9.88 3.14 -6.21
N TYR A 62 8.95 3.93 -5.66
CA TYR A 62 9.21 5.33 -5.31
C TYR A 62 10.34 5.45 -4.26
N LEU A 63 10.36 4.59 -3.25
CA LEU A 63 11.43 4.57 -2.24
C LEU A 63 12.78 4.20 -2.86
N GLN A 64 12.83 3.26 -3.79
CA GLN A 64 14.06 2.85 -4.46
C GLN A 64 14.65 3.92 -5.38
N LYS A 65 13.80 4.72 -6.05
CA LYS A 65 14.24 5.80 -6.96
C LYS A 65 14.62 7.10 -6.25
N SER A 66 14.35 7.20 -4.95
CA SER A 66 14.64 8.38 -4.12
C SER A 66 15.91 8.20 -3.27
N VAL A 67 16.63 7.09 -3.48
CA VAL A 67 17.99 6.81 -2.99
C VAL A 67 18.95 7.03 -4.15
#